data_AF-A0A7K4RD32-F1
#
_entry.id   AF-A0A7K4RD32-F1
#
_cell.length_a   1.000
_cell.length_b   1.000
_cell.length_c   1.000
_cell.angle_alpha   90.00
_cell.angle_beta   90.00
_cell.angle_gamma   90.00
#
_symmetry.space_group_name_H-M   'P 1'
#
loop_
_entity.id
_entity.type
_entity.pdbx_description
1 polymer ?
#
loop_
_entity_poly.entity_id
_entity_poly.type
_entity_poly.pdbx_seq_one_letter_code
_entity_poly.pdbx_strand_id
1 'polypeptide(L)'
;PFSNWWDNGSNQVAFGRGNKGFIIFNNDDWSLNVTLQTGLPAGTYCDVISGQKKGDHCTAVEVHIAADGMANFLIGNEDEDTFIAIHVDAKL
;
A
#
# COMPACT_ATOMS: atom_id res chain seq x y z
N PRO A 1 12.04 8.00 8.71
CA PRO A 1 11.78 7.18 9.92
C PRO A 1 11.17 5.84 9.53
N PHE A 2 11.29 4.78 10.32
CA PHE A 2 10.50 3.54 10.19
C PHE A 2 9.25 3.68 11.07
N SER A 3 8.09 3.27 10.60
CA SER A 3 6.81 3.41 11.31
C SER A 3 5.81 2.35 10.88
N ASN A 4 4.72 2.19 11.64
CA ASN A 4 3.55 1.39 11.26
C ASN A 4 3.90 -0.04 10.79
N TRP A 5 4.79 -0.72 11.53
CA TRP A 5 5.06 -2.13 11.28
C TRP A 5 3.80 -2.96 11.51
N TRP A 6 3.57 -3.90 10.60
CA TRP A 6 2.56 -4.94 10.74
C TRP A 6 3.09 -6.22 10.10
N ASP A 7 2.77 -7.36 10.71
CA ASP A 7 2.96 -8.69 10.13
C ASP A 7 1.82 -9.61 10.58
N ASN A 8 1.60 -10.69 9.85
CA ASN A 8 0.59 -11.71 10.18
C ASN A 8 1.17 -12.91 10.94
N GLY A 9 2.43 -12.87 11.40
CA GLY A 9 3.15 -14.00 11.96
C GLY A 9 3.68 -15.03 10.93
N SER A 10 3.54 -14.75 9.63
CA SER A 10 4.02 -15.55 8.50
C SER A 10 4.74 -14.63 7.48
N ASN A 11 4.36 -14.64 6.19
CA ASN A 11 5.07 -13.93 5.13
C ASN A 11 4.26 -12.75 4.54
N GLN A 12 3.29 -12.22 5.29
CA GLN A 12 2.66 -10.94 4.99
C GLN A 12 3.19 -9.87 5.93
N VAL A 13 3.76 -8.80 5.38
CA VAL A 13 4.39 -7.73 6.15
C VAL A 13 4.11 -6.37 5.54
N ALA A 14 4.02 -5.34 6.37
CA ALA A 14 3.85 -3.96 5.93
C ALA A 14 4.62 -2.99 6.83
N PHE A 15 5.08 -1.87 6.26
CA PHE A 15 5.65 -0.79 7.05
C PHE A 15 5.62 0.56 6.32
N GLY A 16 5.65 1.62 7.11
CA GLY A 16 5.73 3.00 6.68
C GLY A 16 7.13 3.61 6.81
N ARG A 17 7.33 4.69 6.06
CA ARG A 17 8.49 5.58 6.16
C ARG A 17 8.09 6.95 6.68
N GLY A 18 7.71 7.04 7.96
CA GLY A 18 7.11 8.24 8.53
C GLY A 18 5.76 8.50 7.86
N ASN A 19 5.54 9.73 7.41
CA ASN A 19 4.32 10.13 6.68
C ASN A 19 4.56 10.31 5.17
N LYS A 20 5.60 9.68 4.62
CA LYS A 20 6.02 9.88 3.22
C LYS A 20 5.84 8.68 2.30
N GLY A 21 5.86 7.46 2.83
CA GLY A 21 5.54 6.27 2.04
C GLY A 21 5.14 5.08 2.90
N PHE A 22 4.52 4.10 2.27
CA PHE A 22 4.05 2.84 2.85
C PHE A 22 4.22 1.72 1.83
N ILE A 23 4.58 0.54 2.29
CA ILE A 23 4.73 -0.65 1.46
C ILE A 23 4.16 -1.86 2.19
N ILE A 24 3.55 -2.77 1.44
CA ILE A 24 2.95 -4.01 1.94
C ILE A 24 3.29 -5.16 0.98
N PHE A 25 3.58 -6.32 1.54
CA PHE A 25 3.98 -7.52 0.83
C PHE A 25 3.07 -8.69 1.21
N ASN A 26 2.72 -9.51 0.23
CA ASN A 26 2.09 -10.81 0.41
C ASN A 26 2.97 -11.90 -0.23
N ASN A 27 3.70 -12.65 0.60
CA ASN A 27 4.46 -13.81 0.16
C ASN A 27 3.97 -15.09 0.86
N ASP A 28 2.73 -15.09 1.36
CA ASP A 28 2.04 -16.30 1.79
C ASP A 28 1.27 -16.91 0.61
N ASP A 29 0.92 -18.20 0.73
CA ASP A 29 0.18 -18.95 -0.29
C ASP A 29 -1.34 -18.65 -0.27
N TRP A 30 -1.77 -17.53 0.31
CA TRP A 30 -3.16 -17.08 0.37
C TRP A 30 -3.30 -15.56 0.24
N SER A 31 -4.49 -15.11 -0.13
CA SER A 31 -4.76 -13.68 -0.34
C SER A 31 -4.66 -12.87 0.96
N LEU A 32 -4.03 -11.71 0.87
CA LEU A 32 -4.05 -10.68 1.91
C LEU A 32 -5.28 -9.81 1.72
N ASN A 33 -6.07 -9.61 2.78
CA ASN A 33 -7.13 -8.60 2.83
C ASN A 33 -7.19 -7.97 4.22
N VAL A 34 -6.57 -6.80 4.38
CA VAL A 34 -6.42 -6.16 5.69
C VAL A 34 -6.47 -4.65 5.58
N THR A 35 -6.99 -4.00 6.62
CA THR A 35 -7.00 -2.54 6.75
C THR A 35 -5.91 -2.12 7.73
N LEU A 36 -4.93 -1.34 7.27
CA LEU A 36 -3.74 -0.98 8.03
C LEU A 36 -3.55 0.53 8.15
N GLN A 37 -2.91 0.95 9.25
CA GLN A 37 -2.49 2.33 9.46
C GLN A 37 -1.26 2.63 8.60
N THR A 38 -1.40 3.52 7.63
CA THR A 38 -0.29 3.86 6.72
C THR A 38 0.61 4.96 7.27
N GLY A 39 0.05 5.88 8.08
CA GLY A 39 0.68 7.12 8.51
C GLY A 39 0.72 8.21 7.43
N LEU A 40 0.14 7.95 6.26
CA LEU A 40 0.08 8.91 5.15
C LEU A 40 -1.15 9.82 5.27
N PRO A 41 -1.08 11.05 4.72
CA PRO A 41 -2.24 11.91 4.60
C PRO A 41 -3.35 11.29 3.75
N ALA A 42 -4.60 11.59 4.07
CA ALA A 42 -5.76 11.12 3.32
C ALA A 42 -5.70 11.51 1.83
N GLY A 43 -6.23 10.63 0.97
CA GLY A 43 -6.34 10.82 -0.46
C GLY A 43 -6.10 9.54 -1.25
N THR A 44 -6.05 9.66 -2.57
CA THR A 44 -5.79 8.55 -3.49
C THR A 44 -4.32 8.54 -3.89
N TYR A 45 -3.71 7.36 -3.85
CA TYR A 45 -2.31 7.14 -4.18
C TYR A 45 -2.20 6.08 -5.27
N CYS A 46 -1.29 6.28 -6.20
CA CYS A 46 -0.97 5.27 -7.21
C CYS A 46 0.02 4.28 -6.64
N ASP A 47 -0.27 2.99 -6.81
CA ASP A 47 0.74 1.95 -6.63
C ASP A 47 1.83 2.13 -7.69
N VAL A 48 3.08 2.27 -7.23
CA VAL A 48 4.24 2.48 -8.10
C VAL A 48 4.90 1.18 -8.55
N ILE A 49 4.38 0.03 -8.10
CA ILE A 49 4.83 -1.29 -8.52
C ILE A 49 4.06 -1.72 -9.77
N SER A 50 2.74 -1.84 -9.66
CA SER A 50 1.87 -2.21 -10.78
C SER A 50 1.70 -1.10 -11.83
N GLY A 51 2.07 0.14 -11.50
CA GLY A 51 1.86 1.29 -12.37
C GLY A 51 2.57 2.56 -11.93
N GLN A 52 2.01 3.72 -12.32
CA GLN A 52 2.53 5.03 -11.96
C GLN A 52 1.45 6.12 -12.03
N LYS A 53 1.71 7.27 -11.40
CA LYS A 53 0.91 8.48 -11.57
C LYS A 53 1.17 9.10 -12.95
N LYS A 54 0.11 9.36 -13.73
CA LYS A 54 0.17 10.12 -14.99
C LYS A 54 -0.84 11.27 -14.95
N GLY A 55 -0.35 12.47 -14.64
CA GLY A 55 -1.22 13.63 -14.48
C GLY A 55 -2.14 13.47 -13.28
N ASP A 56 -3.42 13.27 -13.52
CA ASP A 56 -4.51 13.20 -12.55
C ASP A 56 -5.08 11.79 -12.33
N HIS A 57 -4.47 10.75 -12.92
CA HIS A 57 -4.89 9.36 -12.76
C HIS A 57 -3.71 8.41 -12.53
N CYS A 58 -4.01 7.24 -11.98
CA CYS A 58 -3.09 6.12 -11.87
C CYS A 58 -3.24 5.19 -13.09
N THR A 59 -2.14 4.60 -13.55
CA THR A 59 -2.20 3.64 -14.67
C THR A 59 -2.59 2.22 -14.25
N ALA A 60 -2.66 1.96 -12.95
CA ALA A 60 -2.92 0.65 -12.36
C ALA A 60 -3.67 0.82 -11.04
N VAL A 61 -3.27 0.10 -9.98
CA VAL A 61 -3.95 0.09 -8.69
C VAL A 61 -3.95 1.47 -8.02
N GLU A 62 -5.13 1.86 -7.52
CA GLU A 62 -5.32 3.02 -6.65
C GLU A 62 -5.51 2.56 -5.20
N VAL A 63 -4.82 3.21 -4.27
CA VAL A 63 -4.99 3.02 -2.83
C VAL A 63 -5.66 4.26 -2.24
N HIS A 64 -6.81 4.07 -1.61
CA HIS A 64 -7.54 5.13 -0.94
C HIS A 64 -7.20 5.16 0.56
N ILE A 65 -6.60 6.26 1.00
CA ILE A 65 -6.27 6.51 2.40
C ILE A 65 -7.36 7.39 3.02
N ALA A 66 -8.01 6.85 4.06
CA ALA A 66 -9.05 7.53 4.80
C ALA A 66 -8.50 8.70 5.65
N ALA A 67 -9.40 9.50 6.21
CA ALA A 67 -9.07 10.68 7.01
C ALA A 67 -8.17 10.38 8.23
N ASP A 68 -8.24 9.17 8.75
CA ASP A 68 -7.47 8.66 9.89
C ASP A 68 -6.15 7.95 9.48
N GLY A 69 -5.79 7.98 8.20
CA GLY A 69 -4.57 7.35 7.67
C GLY A 69 -4.69 5.85 7.41
N MET A 70 -5.87 5.26 7.60
CA MET A 70 -6.12 3.85 7.33
C MET A 70 -6.39 3.60 5.84
N ALA A 71 -5.95 2.44 5.32
CA ALA A 71 -6.28 1.98 3.98
C ALA A 71 -6.49 0.45 3.98
N ASN A 72 -7.44 -0.01 3.17
CA ASN A 72 -7.61 -1.44 2.89
C ASN A 72 -6.69 -1.86 1.75
N PHE A 73 -6.03 -3.00 1.91
CA PHE A 73 -5.21 -3.65 0.91
C PHE A 73 -5.77 -5.03 0.64
N LEU A 74 -5.97 -5.34 -0.64
CA LEU A 74 -6.34 -6.65 -1.15
C LEU A 74 -5.27 -7.07 -2.16
N ILE A 75 -4.52 -8.12 -1.85
CA ILE A 75 -3.43 -8.62 -2.69
C ILE A 75 -3.57 -10.13 -2.80
N GLY A 76 -3.85 -10.63 -4.01
CA GLY A 76 -3.86 -12.06 -4.32
C GLY A 76 -2.46 -12.64 -4.24
N ASN A 77 -2.35 -13.91 -3.84
CA ASN A 77 -1.08 -14.64 -3.88
C ASN A 77 -0.71 -15.11 -5.31
N GLU A 78 -1.59 -14.87 -6.29
CA GLU A 78 -1.38 -15.15 -7.72
C GLU A 78 -1.35 -13.86 -8.57
N ASP A 79 -1.39 -12.68 -7.92
CA ASP A 79 -1.24 -11.41 -8.62
C ASP A 79 0.14 -11.32 -9.28
N GLU A 80 0.24 -10.59 -10.41
CA GLU A 80 1.52 -10.39 -11.11
C GLU A 80 2.59 -9.81 -10.18
N ASP A 81 2.19 -8.83 -9.37
CA ASP A 81 2.97 -8.26 -8.28
C ASP A 81 2.25 -8.47 -6.95
N THR A 82 2.81 -9.30 -6.07
CA THR A 82 2.21 -9.60 -4.76
C THR A 82 2.57 -8.59 -3.67
N PHE A 83 2.80 -7.33 -4.04
CA PHE A 83 3.13 -6.24 -3.13
C PHE A 83 2.72 -4.89 -3.71
N ILE A 84 2.39 -3.94 -2.84
CA ILE A 84 1.95 -2.58 -3.20
C ILE A 84 2.85 -1.56 -2.51
N ALA A 85 3.29 -0.54 -3.24
CA ALA A 85 4.07 0.57 -2.70
C ALA A 85 3.45 1.92 -3.07
N ILE A 86 3.26 2.78 -2.07
CA ILE A 86 2.70 4.13 -2.25
C ILE A 86 3.53 5.18 -1.53
N HIS A 87 3.61 6.38 -2.09
CA HIS A 87 4.31 7.51 -1.47
C HIS A 87 3.69 8.86 -1.86
N VAL A 88 4.01 9.92 -1.11
CA VAL A 88 3.41 11.25 -1.26
C VAL A 88 3.57 11.86 -2.66
N ASP A 89 4.67 11.57 -3.37
CA ASP A 89 4.84 12.06 -4.75
C ASP A 89 4.02 11.28 -5.80
N ALA A 90 3.43 10.14 -5.42
CA ALA A 90 2.49 9.35 -6.22
C ALA A 90 1.03 9.55 -5.78
N LYS A 91 0.77 10.48 -4.86
CA LYS A 91 -0.59 10.91 -4.50
C LYS A 91 -1.20 11.69 -5.64
N LEU A 92 -2.47 11.44 -6.00
CA LEU A 92 -3.21 12.25 -6.98
C LEU A 92 -3.42 13.69 -6.50
#